data_AF-W7KV60-F1
#
_entry.id   AF-W7KV60-F1
#
_cell.length_a   1.000
_cell.length_b   1.000
_cell.length_c   1.000
_cell.angle_alpha   90.00
_cell.angle_beta   90.00
_cell.angle_gamma   90.00
#
_symmetry.space_group_name_H-M   'P 1'
#
loop_
_entity.id
_entity.type
_entity.pdbx_description
1 polymer ?
#
loop_
_entity_poly.entity_id
_entity_poly.type
_entity_poly.pdbx_seq_one_letter_code
_entity_poly.pdbx_strand_id
1 'polypeptide(L)'
;MGTTTILMRLITKLILIYFGIELAIFLGVSAIPVNNPGMAQSFSSTVSSTDSLPYVLLFLTIFSHNLSIALVDFLPIIGIAILLFSIGSTAYVLTSYTTTVYHVPGIVAAIGLMTLPHSWLELPSYAVAAGAGTYAIWKRDWVRSLLMVPFAALELLLAAMVEAAEISFSQLAYFMWIPGAIAIVGLYFLYEYLQKKADNYQKVGVGNVNAYSSQGYQYPTQYPTYYYPASQPQYANPQFSLQQEVISMLYKAQVMENQGRIPEAMQAYWDVAILLVKEASIKSGFMPITLQDYFNAVNLLGQKFYPELPTLFQGAYNSKSNGNFEEFKGYVLPLISKLKSILGIS
;
A
#
# COMPACT_ATOMS: atom_id res chain seq x y z
N MET A 1 3.68 0.57 -33.24
CA MET A 1 4.33 0.79 -31.93
C MET A 1 3.23 0.98 -30.91
N GLY A 2 2.90 -0.07 -30.15
CA GLY A 2 1.90 0.05 -29.09
C GLY A 2 2.51 0.80 -27.93
N THR A 3 1.98 1.97 -27.60
CA THR A 3 2.27 2.67 -26.35
C THR A 3 1.71 1.82 -25.22
N THR A 4 2.54 0.95 -24.66
CA THR A 4 2.26 0.31 -23.37
C THR A 4 2.22 1.43 -22.35
N THR A 5 1.02 1.91 -22.01
CA THR A 5 0.83 2.83 -20.90
C THR A 5 1.30 2.08 -19.66
N ILE A 6 2.50 2.41 -19.18
CA ILE A 6 3.05 1.85 -17.95
C ILE A 6 2.14 2.36 -16.84
N LEU A 7 1.16 1.53 -16.47
CA LEU A 7 0.23 1.82 -15.39
C LEU A 7 1.05 1.93 -14.10
N MET A 8 1.16 3.16 -13.61
CA MET A 8 1.87 3.47 -12.37
C MET A 8 1.27 2.63 -11.21
N ARG A 9 2.15 2.00 -10.42
CA ARG A 9 1.76 1.19 -9.26
C ARG A 9 1.03 2.07 -8.25
N LEU A 10 0.05 1.50 -7.55
CA LEU A 10 -0.73 2.26 -6.55
C LEU A 10 0.16 2.85 -5.45
N ILE A 11 1.16 2.11 -4.96
CA ILE A 11 2.09 2.63 -3.95
C ILE A 11 2.82 3.88 -4.46
N THR A 12 3.27 3.89 -5.72
CA THR A 12 3.91 5.06 -6.34
C THR A 12 2.96 6.25 -6.41
N LYS A 13 1.68 6.01 -6.75
CA LYS A 13 0.66 7.07 -6.75
C LYS A 13 0.46 7.66 -5.36
N LEU A 14 0.40 6.81 -4.33
CA LEU A 14 0.25 7.27 -2.94
C LEU A 14 1.45 8.11 -2.50
N ILE A 15 2.68 7.67 -2.83
CA ILE A 15 3.91 8.43 -2.55
C ILE A 15 3.84 9.80 -3.22
N LEU A 16 3.50 9.87 -4.52
CA LEU A 16 3.41 11.15 -5.23
C LEU A 16 2.29 12.06 -4.68
N ILE A 17 1.18 11.48 -4.22
CA ILE A 17 0.11 12.25 -3.57
C ILE A 17 0.61 12.86 -2.25
N TYR A 18 1.26 12.07 -1.39
CA TYR A 18 1.80 12.60 -0.13
C TYR A 18 2.91 13.61 -0.36
N PHE A 19 3.77 13.38 -1.36
CA PHE A 19 4.77 14.35 -1.80
C PHE A 19 4.13 15.68 -2.25
N GLY A 20 3.02 15.62 -2.98
CA GLY A 20 2.27 16.83 -3.34
C GLY A 20 1.66 17.54 -2.12
N ILE A 21 1.13 16.77 -1.16
CA ILE A 21 0.52 17.30 0.07
C ILE A 21 1.57 17.97 0.97
N GLU A 22 2.72 17.32 1.22
CA GLU A 22 3.77 17.90 2.05
C GLU A 22 4.33 19.18 1.43
N LEU A 23 4.54 19.23 0.10
CA LEU A 23 4.98 20.46 -0.57
C LEU A 23 3.96 21.58 -0.42
N ALA A 24 2.67 21.27 -0.57
CA ALA A 24 1.61 22.25 -0.41
C ALA A 24 1.55 22.81 1.03
N ILE A 25 1.75 21.96 2.03
CA ILE A 25 1.77 22.37 3.45
C ILE A 25 3.03 23.16 3.77
N PHE A 26 4.19 22.67 3.36
CA PHE A 26 5.48 23.30 3.62
C PHE A 26 5.50 24.73 3.05
N LEU A 27 5.12 24.89 1.79
CA LEU A 27 5.05 26.20 1.14
C LEU A 27 3.89 27.03 1.70
N GLY A 28 2.72 26.44 1.91
CA GLY A 28 1.53 27.14 2.39
C GLY A 28 1.72 27.75 3.78
N VAL A 29 2.30 26.98 4.72
CA VAL A 29 2.61 27.46 6.07
C VAL A 29 3.77 28.46 6.03
N SER A 30 4.80 28.23 5.22
CA SER A 30 5.93 29.16 5.09
C SER A 30 5.52 30.52 4.50
N ALA A 31 4.44 30.58 3.73
CA ALA A 31 3.88 31.83 3.21
C ALA A 31 3.17 32.69 4.27
N ILE A 32 2.87 32.14 5.44
CA ILE A 32 2.28 32.90 6.54
C ILE A 32 3.43 33.63 7.26
N PRO A 33 3.42 34.98 7.31
CA PRO A 33 4.43 35.73 8.05
C PRO A 33 4.20 35.55 9.55
N VAL A 34 5.12 34.87 10.23
CA VAL A 34 5.06 34.65 11.67
C VAL A 34 6.24 35.37 12.32
N ASN A 35 5.95 36.29 13.23
CA ASN A 35 6.96 36.92 14.07
C ASN A 35 6.86 36.34 15.48
N ASN A 36 7.75 35.40 15.80
CA ASN A 36 7.78 34.70 17.08
C ASN A 36 9.21 34.65 17.62
N PRO A 37 9.63 35.64 18.42
CA PRO A 37 10.98 35.72 18.98
C PRO A 37 11.38 34.53 19.84
N GLY A 38 10.42 33.95 20.58
CA GLY A 38 10.68 32.78 21.42
C GLY A 38 11.10 31.57 20.59
N MET A 39 10.34 31.28 19.52
CA MET A 39 10.67 30.18 18.61
C MET A 39 11.97 30.43 17.83
N ALA A 40 12.19 31.66 17.36
CA ALA A 40 13.43 32.03 16.67
C ALA A 40 14.67 31.88 17.57
N GLN A 41 14.54 32.17 18.86
CA GLN A 41 15.61 32.00 19.85
C GLN A 41 15.87 30.52 20.17
N SER A 42 14.82 29.71 20.30
CA SER A 42 14.97 28.25 20.44
C SER A 42 15.70 27.65 19.24
N PHE A 43 15.29 28.02 18.02
CA PHE A 43 15.95 27.56 16.80
C PHE A 43 17.41 28.01 16.71
N SER A 44 17.71 29.29 17.00
CA SER A 44 19.09 29.80 17.04
C SER A 44 19.98 29.02 18.00
N SER A 45 19.41 28.60 19.14
CA SER A 45 20.13 27.81 20.15
C SER A 45 20.43 26.40 19.64
N THR A 46 19.49 25.77 18.94
CA THR A 46 19.69 24.48 18.26
C THR A 46 20.76 24.60 17.19
N VAL A 47 20.66 25.58 16.28
CA VAL A 47 21.65 25.82 15.22
C VAL A 47 23.05 26.02 15.82
N SER A 48 23.19 26.86 16.85
CA SER A 48 24.48 27.10 17.49
C SER A 48 25.10 25.84 18.08
N SER A 49 24.28 24.94 18.62
CA SER A 49 24.75 23.65 19.15
C SER A 49 25.18 22.69 18.03
N THR A 50 24.56 22.79 16.86
CA THR A 50 24.75 21.89 15.72
C THR A 50 25.88 22.34 14.80
N ASP A 51 26.06 23.64 14.58
CA ASP A 51 27.11 24.22 13.74
C ASP A 51 28.52 23.92 14.25
N SER A 52 28.66 23.63 15.54
CA SER A 52 29.92 23.27 16.17
C SER A 52 30.30 21.79 16.01
N LEU A 53 29.39 20.96 15.48
CA LEU A 53 29.60 19.53 15.39
C LEU A 53 30.53 19.18 14.20
N PRO A 54 31.47 18.21 14.39
CA PRO A 54 32.15 17.59 13.26
C PRO A 54 31.16 16.98 12.28
N TYR A 55 31.49 17.04 10.98
CA TYR A 55 30.64 16.56 9.88
C TYR A 55 29.96 15.20 10.14
N VAL A 56 30.69 14.23 10.69
CA VAL A 56 30.14 12.88 10.96
C VAL A 56 29.05 12.92 12.03
N LEU A 57 29.27 13.66 13.11
CA LEU A 57 28.29 13.81 14.17
C LEU A 57 27.09 14.66 13.70
N LEU A 58 27.34 15.65 12.86
CA LEU A 58 26.31 16.48 12.25
C LEU A 58 25.33 15.64 11.43
N PHE A 59 25.80 14.88 10.44
CA PHE A 59 24.89 14.08 9.62
C PHE A 59 24.21 12.96 10.41
N LEU A 60 24.89 12.35 11.40
CA LEU A 60 24.24 11.32 12.23
C LEU A 60 23.13 11.90 13.10
N THR A 61 23.28 13.14 13.57
CA THR A 61 22.26 13.84 14.34
C THR A 61 21.04 14.14 13.48
N ILE A 62 21.25 14.72 12.29
CA ILE A 62 20.20 14.99 11.30
C ILE A 62 19.48 13.70 10.90
N PHE A 63 20.25 12.67 10.52
CA PHE A 63 19.73 11.37 10.14
C PHE A 63 18.86 10.74 11.24
N SER A 64 19.35 10.72 12.48
CA SER A 64 18.62 10.09 13.58
C SER A 64 17.29 10.79 13.88
N HIS A 65 17.30 12.12 13.83
CA HIS A 65 16.09 12.92 14.00
C HIS A 65 15.07 12.61 12.88
N ASN A 66 15.48 12.69 11.62
CA ASN A 66 14.59 12.50 10.49
C ASN A 66 14.10 11.05 10.37
N LEU A 67 14.96 10.07 10.66
CA LEU A 67 14.57 8.66 10.72
C LEU A 67 13.51 8.42 11.79
N SER A 68 13.64 9.04 12.97
CA SER A 68 12.65 8.87 14.04
C SER A 68 11.25 9.32 13.62
N ILE A 69 11.16 10.44 12.88
CA ILE A 69 9.91 10.96 12.32
C ILE A 69 9.38 9.99 11.25
N ALA A 70 10.21 9.62 10.27
CA ALA A 70 9.80 8.75 9.18
C ALA A 70 9.32 7.36 9.67
N LEU A 71 9.94 6.81 10.73
CA LEU A 71 9.49 5.56 11.34
C LEU A 71 8.07 5.65 11.92
N VAL A 72 7.68 6.81 12.44
CA VAL A 72 6.31 7.06 12.89
C VAL A 72 5.38 7.26 11.68
N ASP A 73 5.85 7.88 10.61
CA ASP A 73 5.08 8.08 9.37
C ASP A 73 4.71 6.75 8.66
N PHE A 74 5.50 5.69 8.89
CA PHE A 74 5.14 4.33 8.46
C PHE A 74 3.91 3.75 9.17
N LEU A 75 3.52 4.28 10.34
CA LEU A 75 2.31 3.84 11.02
C LEU A 75 1.08 4.26 10.21
N PRO A 76 0.22 3.32 9.79
CA PRO A 76 -0.96 3.69 9.03
C PRO A 76 -1.89 4.61 9.83
N ILE A 77 -2.53 5.58 9.14
CA ILE A 77 -3.43 6.59 9.72
C ILE A 77 -2.70 7.58 10.64
N ILE A 78 -2.03 7.09 11.70
CA ILE A 78 -1.27 7.91 12.64
C ILE A 78 -0.14 8.64 11.93
N GLY A 79 0.61 7.95 11.08
CA GLY A 79 1.71 8.52 10.32
C GLY A 79 1.29 9.63 9.37
N ILE A 80 0.06 9.59 8.85
CA ILE A 80 -0.47 10.70 8.04
C ILE A 80 -0.62 11.95 8.92
N ALA A 81 -1.19 11.82 10.12
CA ALA A 81 -1.33 12.96 11.02
C ALA A 81 0.02 13.51 11.47
N ILE A 82 1.02 12.64 11.69
CA ILE A 82 2.37 13.03 12.06
C ILE A 82 3.09 13.72 10.91
N LEU A 83 3.02 13.20 9.68
CA LEU A 83 3.52 13.88 8.48
C LEU A 83 2.99 15.31 8.35
N LEU A 84 1.66 15.48 8.46
CA LEU A 84 1.03 16.79 8.34
C LEU A 84 1.52 17.75 9.44
N PHE A 85 1.66 17.25 10.67
CA PHE A 85 2.13 18.03 11.80
C PHE A 85 3.61 18.37 11.70
N SER A 86 4.48 17.40 11.37
CA SER A 86 5.93 17.58 11.31
C SER A 86 6.31 18.58 10.21
N ILE A 87 5.76 18.42 9.00
CA ILE A 87 6.01 19.33 7.87
C ILE A 87 5.47 20.73 8.16
N GLY A 88 4.27 20.83 8.73
CA GLY A 88 3.70 22.11 9.15
C GLY A 88 4.54 22.79 10.24
N SER A 89 5.03 22.04 11.22
CA SER A 89 5.90 22.52 12.29
C SER A 89 7.24 23.02 11.76
N THR A 90 7.89 22.26 10.86
CA THR A 90 9.15 22.67 10.22
C THR A 90 8.98 23.97 9.44
N ALA A 91 7.92 24.09 8.64
CA ALA A 91 7.60 25.33 7.92
C ALA A 91 7.32 26.50 8.87
N TYR A 92 6.61 26.24 9.98
CA TYR A 92 6.30 27.25 11.00
C TYR A 92 7.58 27.76 11.71
N VAL A 93 8.50 26.87 12.04
CA VAL A 93 9.82 27.23 12.60
C VAL A 93 10.63 28.05 11.59
N LEU A 94 10.66 27.63 10.32
CA LEU A 94 11.36 28.34 9.25
C LEU A 94 10.87 29.77 9.09
N THR A 95 9.55 29.97 8.93
CA THR A 95 8.98 31.32 8.77
C THR A 95 9.17 32.17 10.02
N SER A 96 9.04 31.58 11.22
CA SER A 96 9.27 32.25 12.49
C SER A 96 10.70 32.78 12.60
N TYR A 97 11.69 31.96 12.26
CA TYR A 97 13.10 32.34 12.33
C TYR A 97 13.46 33.39 11.26
N THR A 98 13.12 33.14 10.00
CA THR A 98 13.51 34.00 8.87
C THR A 98 12.84 35.36 8.89
N THR A 99 11.56 35.42 9.26
CA THR A 99 10.82 36.67 9.40
C THR A 99 11.32 37.48 10.60
N THR A 100 11.61 36.83 11.73
CA THR A 100 12.01 37.53 12.97
C THR A 100 13.45 38.01 12.95
N VAL A 101 14.37 37.18 12.43
CA VAL A 101 15.82 37.47 12.48
C VAL A 101 16.29 38.21 11.23
N TYR A 102 15.90 37.73 10.05
CA TYR A 102 16.39 38.27 8.78
C TYR A 102 15.41 39.21 8.09
N HIS A 103 14.19 39.36 8.61
CA HIS A 103 13.12 40.15 7.98
C HIS A 103 12.83 39.69 6.53
N VAL A 104 13.06 38.40 6.25
CA VAL A 104 12.80 37.76 4.96
C VAL A 104 11.49 36.98 5.07
N PRO A 105 10.57 37.09 4.10
CA PRO A 105 9.36 36.27 4.08
C PRO A 105 9.69 34.77 4.07
N GLY A 106 9.07 33.99 4.95
CA GLY A 106 9.34 32.56 5.09
C GLY A 106 9.24 31.76 3.78
N ILE A 107 8.31 32.12 2.89
CA ILE A 107 8.16 31.49 1.57
C ILE A 107 9.41 31.65 0.69
N VAL A 108 10.12 32.77 0.79
CA VAL A 108 11.36 32.99 0.02
C VAL A 108 12.44 32.06 0.52
N ALA A 109 12.56 31.89 1.85
CA ALA A 109 13.48 30.93 2.45
C ALA A 109 13.10 29.48 2.11
N ALA A 110 11.81 29.13 2.14
CA ALA A 110 11.32 27.81 1.78
C ALA A 110 11.62 27.45 0.32
N ILE A 111 11.41 28.38 -0.60
CA ILE A 111 11.80 28.20 -2.02
C ILE A 111 13.31 28.05 -2.14
N GLY A 112 14.08 28.86 -1.39
CA GLY A 112 15.54 28.76 -1.34
C GLY A 112 16.02 27.37 -0.90
N LEU A 113 15.49 26.85 0.21
CA LEU A 113 15.76 25.48 0.67
C LEU A 113 15.38 24.45 -0.40
N MET A 114 14.24 24.64 -1.05
CA MET A 114 13.80 23.75 -2.13
C MET A 114 14.67 23.76 -3.38
N THR A 115 15.63 24.68 -3.51
CA THR A 115 16.65 24.62 -4.57
C THR A 115 17.87 23.79 -4.18
N LEU A 116 17.99 23.39 -2.91
CA LEU A 116 19.09 22.59 -2.40
C LEU A 116 18.79 21.09 -2.52
N PRO A 117 19.81 20.26 -2.78
CA PRO A 117 19.63 18.85 -3.06
C PRO A 117 19.18 18.03 -1.84
N HIS A 118 19.53 18.41 -0.59
CA HIS A 118 19.05 17.67 0.59
C HIS A 118 17.52 17.58 0.62
N SER A 119 16.81 18.67 0.29
CA SER A 119 15.35 18.69 0.37
C SER A 119 14.69 17.75 -0.64
N TRP A 120 15.32 17.50 -1.79
CA TRP A 120 14.85 16.54 -2.80
C TRP A 120 15.20 15.08 -2.50
N LEU A 121 16.02 14.84 -1.48
CA LEU A 121 16.28 13.51 -0.94
C LEU A 121 15.42 13.28 0.32
N GLU A 122 15.31 14.28 1.19
CA GLU A 122 14.63 14.17 2.47
C GLU A 122 13.11 14.12 2.33
N LEU A 123 12.50 15.09 1.65
CA LEU A 123 11.04 15.21 1.57
C LEU A 123 10.39 13.94 0.97
N PRO A 124 10.87 13.39 -0.15
CA PRO A 124 10.33 12.14 -0.68
C PRO A 124 10.33 10.96 0.30
N SER A 125 11.26 10.92 1.26
CA SER A 125 11.34 9.83 2.24
C SER A 125 10.14 9.80 3.18
N TYR A 126 9.61 10.97 3.58
CA TYR A 126 8.41 11.07 4.40
C TYR A 126 7.17 10.68 3.60
N ALA A 127 7.07 11.12 2.34
CA ALA A 127 6.06 10.68 1.41
C ALA A 127 6.11 9.16 1.15
N VAL A 128 7.31 8.57 1.09
CA VAL A 128 7.52 7.13 1.00
C VAL A 128 7.01 6.41 2.24
N ALA A 129 7.33 6.91 3.43
CA ALA A 129 6.87 6.35 4.70
C ALA A 129 5.34 6.36 4.82
N ALA A 130 4.72 7.53 4.64
CA ALA A 130 3.26 7.68 4.70
C ALA A 130 2.54 6.90 3.58
N GLY A 131 3.11 6.91 2.37
CA GLY A 131 2.62 6.16 1.21
C GLY A 131 2.65 4.66 1.45
N ALA A 132 3.75 4.13 1.98
CA ALA A 132 3.90 2.72 2.33
C ALA A 132 2.97 2.32 3.49
N GLY A 133 2.89 3.11 4.56
CA GLY A 133 1.96 2.85 5.68
C GLY A 133 0.50 2.81 5.22
N THR A 134 0.09 3.76 4.36
CA THR A 134 -1.25 3.78 3.77
C THR A 134 -1.49 2.57 2.87
N TYR A 135 -0.50 2.23 2.03
CA TYR A 135 -0.57 1.07 1.14
C TYR A 135 -0.69 -0.25 1.90
N ALA A 136 -0.02 -0.37 3.05
CA ALA A 136 -0.08 -1.52 3.93
C ALA A 136 -1.52 -1.84 4.36
N ILE A 137 -2.31 -0.83 4.74
CA ILE A 137 -3.73 -1.04 5.08
C ILE A 137 -4.58 -1.24 3.83
N TRP A 138 -4.40 -0.40 2.82
CA TRP A 138 -5.26 -0.41 1.62
C TRP A 138 -5.18 -1.73 0.87
N LYS A 139 -3.97 -2.27 0.67
CA LYS A 139 -3.73 -3.50 -0.10
C LYS A 139 -3.36 -4.69 0.77
N ARG A 140 -3.22 -4.53 2.08
CA ARG A 140 -2.79 -5.59 3.01
C ARG A 140 -1.45 -6.22 2.64
N ASP A 141 -0.61 -5.44 1.96
CA ASP A 141 0.70 -5.86 1.49
C ASP A 141 1.79 -5.30 2.42
N TRP A 142 1.87 -5.94 3.59
CA TRP A 142 2.83 -5.59 4.63
C TRP A 142 4.27 -5.84 4.20
N VAL A 143 4.52 -6.85 3.34
CA VAL A 143 5.86 -7.16 2.85
C VAL A 143 6.42 -5.99 2.05
N ARG A 144 5.64 -5.48 1.08
CA ARG A 144 6.08 -4.32 0.29
C ARG A 144 6.32 -3.10 1.18
N SER A 145 5.44 -2.88 2.15
CA SER A 145 5.52 -1.74 3.06
C SER A 145 6.74 -1.82 3.98
N LEU A 146 7.03 -3.00 4.54
CA LEU A 146 8.22 -3.26 5.35
C LEU A 146 9.51 -3.15 4.54
N LEU A 147 9.52 -3.53 3.25
CA LEU A 147 10.67 -3.32 2.37
C LEU A 147 10.97 -1.85 2.13
N MET A 148 10.00 -0.93 2.30
CA MET A 148 10.23 0.51 2.16
C MET A 148 10.88 1.13 3.40
N VAL A 149 10.86 0.47 4.56
CA VAL A 149 11.53 0.96 5.79
C VAL A 149 13.05 1.12 5.59
N PRO A 150 13.82 0.07 5.18
CA PRO A 150 15.24 0.23 4.93
C PRO A 150 15.54 1.13 3.72
N PHE A 151 14.59 1.29 2.78
CA PHE A 151 14.71 2.24 1.68
C PHE A 151 14.68 3.70 2.19
N ALA A 152 13.65 4.06 2.96
CA ALA A 152 13.52 5.41 3.52
C ALA A 152 14.66 5.73 4.48
N ALA A 153 15.14 4.75 5.27
CA ALA A 153 16.31 4.92 6.11
C ALA A 153 17.58 5.22 5.30
N LEU A 154 17.81 4.54 4.17
CA LEU A 154 18.95 4.84 3.31
C LEU A 154 18.82 6.21 2.63
N GLU A 155 17.62 6.55 2.15
CA GLU A 155 17.33 7.85 1.54
C GLU A 155 17.58 8.99 2.52
N LEU A 156 17.10 8.88 3.76
CA LEU A 156 17.35 9.86 4.82
C LEU A 156 18.81 9.96 5.24
N LEU A 157 19.54 8.84 5.23
CA LEU A 157 20.98 8.87 5.51
C LEU A 157 21.71 9.68 4.43
N LEU A 158 21.37 9.46 3.16
CA LEU A 158 21.95 10.20 2.04
C LEU A 158 21.55 11.68 2.08
N ALA A 159 20.29 11.98 2.40
CA ALA A 159 19.82 13.35 2.60
C ALA A 159 20.61 14.07 3.69
N ALA A 160 20.76 13.43 4.86
CA ALA A 160 21.50 14.00 5.99
C ALA A 160 22.98 14.21 5.69
N MET A 161 23.61 13.31 4.92
CA MET A 161 25.00 13.51 4.47
C MET A 161 25.12 14.73 3.55
N VAL A 162 24.17 14.89 2.61
CA VAL A 162 24.13 16.04 1.71
C VAL A 162 23.86 17.33 2.48
N GLU A 163 22.90 17.35 3.39
CA GLU A 163 22.58 18.51 4.24
C GLU A 163 23.76 18.91 5.13
N ALA A 164 24.39 17.94 5.79
CA ALA A 164 25.57 18.21 6.61
C ALA A 164 26.73 18.78 5.77
N ALA A 165 26.85 18.38 4.51
CA ALA A 165 27.85 18.92 3.58
C ALA A 165 27.49 20.35 3.14
N GLU A 166 26.21 20.63 2.89
CA GLU A 166 25.72 21.98 2.59
C GLU A 166 25.96 22.93 3.77
N ILE A 167 25.77 22.48 5.01
CA ILE A 167 26.06 23.28 6.22
C ILE A 167 27.57 23.47 6.39
N SER A 168 28.36 22.39 6.31
CA SER A 168 29.81 22.42 6.55
C SER A 168 30.59 23.16 5.46
N PHE A 169 30.07 23.17 4.22
CA PHE A 169 30.69 23.76 3.04
C PHE A 169 29.68 24.66 2.31
N SER A 170 29.10 25.62 3.02
CA SER A 170 28.02 26.50 2.52
C SER A 170 28.29 27.18 1.17
N GLN A 171 29.54 27.56 0.90
CA GLN A 171 29.96 28.12 -0.39
C GLN A 171 29.88 27.13 -1.57
N LEU A 172 29.81 25.83 -1.28
CA LEU A 172 29.69 24.73 -2.24
C LEU A 172 28.31 24.03 -2.18
N ALA A 173 27.32 24.58 -1.46
CA ALA A 173 26.03 23.92 -1.26
C ALA A 173 25.39 23.44 -2.57
N TYR A 174 25.37 24.28 -3.62
CA TYR A 174 24.83 23.88 -4.92
C TYR A 174 25.66 22.83 -5.68
N PHE A 175 26.96 22.67 -5.39
CA PHE A 175 27.76 21.57 -5.96
C PHE A 175 27.35 20.21 -5.40
N MET A 176 26.65 20.17 -4.26
CA MET A 176 26.10 18.94 -3.70
C MET A 176 24.99 18.33 -4.57
N TRP A 177 24.49 19.04 -5.59
CA TRP A 177 23.61 18.44 -6.59
C TRP A 177 24.27 17.30 -7.36
N ILE A 178 25.61 17.30 -7.51
CA ILE A 178 26.32 16.20 -8.17
C ILE A 178 26.16 14.89 -7.38
N PRO A 179 26.61 14.79 -6.11
CA PRO A 179 26.37 13.60 -5.31
C PRO A 179 24.88 13.35 -5.06
N GLY A 180 24.06 14.41 -4.88
CA GLY A 180 22.61 14.28 -4.70
C GLY A 180 21.91 13.63 -5.89
N ALA A 181 22.24 14.02 -7.13
CA ALA A 181 21.68 13.41 -8.34
C ALA A 181 22.08 11.94 -8.49
N ILE A 182 23.33 11.60 -8.16
CA ILE A 182 23.80 10.21 -8.13
C ILE A 182 22.99 9.40 -7.10
N ALA A 183 22.76 9.96 -5.91
CA ALA A 183 21.94 9.37 -4.86
C ALA A 183 20.49 9.14 -5.33
N ILE A 184 19.83 10.15 -5.92
CA ILE A 184 18.46 10.05 -6.45
C ILE A 184 18.34 8.92 -7.49
N VAL A 185 19.29 8.85 -8.43
CA VAL A 185 19.29 7.78 -9.46
C VAL A 185 19.50 6.41 -8.83
N GLY A 186 20.42 6.29 -7.87
CA GLY A 186 20.64 5.05 -7.11
C GLY A 186 19.40 4.60 -6.34
N LEU A 187 18.73 5.54 -5.66
CA LEU A 187 17.48 5.29 -4.93
C LEU A 187 16.36 4.87 -5.88
N TYR A 188 16.22 5.48 -7.05
CA TYR A 188 15.24 5.04 -8.05
C TYR A 188 15.43 3.56 -8.44
N PHE A 189 16.67 3.14 -8.72
CA PHE A 189 16.94 1.74 -9.05
C PHE A 189 16.71 0.79 -7.86
N LEU A 190 17.07 1.22 -6.65
CA LEU A 190 16.81 0.45 -5.43
C LEU A 190 15.29 0.30 -5.20
N TYR A 191 14.52 1.37 -5.37
CA TYR A 191 13.06 1.34 -5.29
C TYR A 191 12.51 0.30 -6.27
N GLU A 192 12.84 0.39 -7.55
CA GLU A 192 12.39 -0.56 -8.58
C GLU A 192 12.78 -2.01 -8.24
N TYR A 193 13.99 -2.23 -7.73
CA TYR A 193 14.45 -3.54 -7.27
C TYR A 193 13.57 -4.07 -6.12
N LEU A 194 13.33 -3.26 -5.09
CA LEU A 194 12.51 -3.66 -3.94
C LEU A 194 11.04 -3.90 -4.33
N GLN A 195 10.51 -3.10 -5.25
CA GLN A 195 9.17 -3.27 -5.79
C GLN A 195 9.01 -4.59 -6.55
N LYS A 196 9.99 -4.97 -7.39
CA LYS A 196 10.02 -6.28 -8.06
C LYS A 196 10.18 -7.43 -7.07
N LYS A 197 10.99 -7.25 -6.04
CA LYS A 197 11.18 -8.25 -4.98
C LYS A 197 9.87 -8.49 -4.21
N ALA A 198 9.13 -7.42 -3.89
CA ALA A 198 7.81 -7.51 -3.27
C ALA A 198 6.81 -8.30 -4.14
N ASP A 199 6.80 -8.05 -5.46
CA ASP A 199 5.92 -8.78 -6.40
C ASP A 199 6.21 -10.29 -6.38
N ASN A 200 7.47 -10.70 -6.22
CA ASN A 200 7.85 -12.10 -6.13
C ASN A 200 7.36 -12.76 -4.84
N TYR A 201 7.40 -12.07 -3.70
CA TYR A 201 6.87 -12.61 -2.44
C TYR A 201 5.36 -12.86 -2.52
N GLN A 202 4.61 -12.01 -3.21
CA GLN A 202 3.15 -12.20 -3.36
C GLN A 202 2.80 -13.42 -4.23
N LYS A 203 3.61 -13.71 -5.26
CA LYS A 203 3.39 -14.89 -6.11
C LYS A 203 3.60 -16.21 -5.35
N VAL A 204 4.55 -16.25 -4.43
CA VAL A 204 4.83 -17.45 -3.61
C VAL A 204 3.71 -17.71 -2.59
N GLY A 205 3.06 -16.67 -2.07
CA GLY A 205 1.93 -16.78 -1.14
C GLY A 205 0.65 -17.36 -1.77
N VAL A 206 0.40 -17.10 -3.05
CA VAL A 206 -0.76 -17.64 -3.78
C VAL A 206 -0.48 -19.04 -4.34
N GLY A 207 0.79 -19.36 -4.63
CA GLY A 207 1.19 -20.67 -5.16
C GLY A 207 1.22 -21.83 -4.16
N ASN A 208 1.21 -21.55 -2.84
CA ASN A 208 1.42 -22.57 -1.80
C ASN A 208 0.20 -22.83 -0.89
N VAL A 209 -0.97 -22.28 -1.17
CA VAL A 209 -2.21 -22.70 -0.48
C VAL A 209 -2.58 -24.16 -0.80
N ASN A 210 -1.97 -24.75 -1.84
CA ASN A 210 -2.08 -26.18 -2.15
C ASN A 210 -0.97 -27.05 -1.50
N ALA A 211 -0.04 -26.49 -0.73
CA ALA A 211 1.12 -27.23 -0.21
C ALA A 211 1.04 -27.58 1.30
N TYR A 212 0.01 -27.13 2.02
CA TYR A 212 -0.19 -27.43 3.44
C TYR A 212 -1.33 -28.42 3.73
N SER A 213 -1.65 -29.31 2.79
CA SER A 213 -2.53 -30.47 3.05
C SER A 213 -1.83 -31.83 2.87
N SER A 214 -0.50 -31.89 2.83
CA SER A 214 0.24 -33.15 2.68
C SER A 214 1.29 -33.37 3.75
N GLN A 215 0.92 -33.21 5.02
CA GLN A 215 1.54 -33.99 6.09
C GLN A 215 0.50 -34.93 6.70
N GLY A 216 0.59 -36.20 6.31
CA GLY A 216 0.28 -37.30 7.22
C GLY A 216 -1.13 -37.87 7.27
N TYR A 217 -1.83 -37.99 6.14
CA TYR A 217 -2.79 -39.09 5.99
C TYR A 217 -2.54 -39.78 4.66
N GLN A 218 -1.85 -40.93 4.70
CA GLN A 218 -1.75 -41.83 3.56
C GLN A 218 -3.13 -42.46 3.35
N TYR A 219 -3.92 -41.87 2.46
CA TYR A 219 -5.02 -42.59 1.82
C TYR A 219 -4.49 -43.28 0.56
N PRO A 220 -4.79 -44.57 0.34
CA PRO A 220 -4.44 -45.24 -0.89
C PRO A 220 -5.37 -44.74 -1.99
N THR A 221 -4.84 -43.96 -2.94
CA THR A 221 -5.62 -43.57 -4.12
C THR A 221 -4.84 -43.85 -5.39
N GLN A 222 -5.20 -44.94 -6.05
CA GLN A 222 -5.12 -45.04 -7.50
C GLN A 222 -6.19 -44.11 -8.08
N TYR A 223 -5.78 -42.97 -8.62
CA TYR A 223 -6.64 -42.15 -9.49
C TYR A 223 -6.10 -42.23 -10.93
N PRO A 224 -6.96 -42.38 -11.95
CA PRO A 224 -6.55 -42.25 -13.34
C PRO A 224 -6.21 -40.78 -13.63
N THR A 225 -4.99 -40.56 -14.08
CA THR A 225 -4.46 -39.26 -14.51
C THR A 225 -5.05 -38.92 -15.88
N TYR A 226 -5.92 -37.91 -15.96
CA TYR A 226 -6.34 -37.34 -17.24
C TYR A 226 -5.38 -36.23 -17.66
N TYR A 227 -4.71 -36.46 -18.78
CA TYR A 227 -3.76 -35.57 -19.43
C TYR A 227 -4.53 -34.45 -20.16
N TYR A 228 -4.45 -33.20 -19.69
CA TYR A 228 -4.86 -32.05 -20.49
C TYR A 228 -3.64 -31.56 -21.29
N PRO A 229 -3.70 -31.48 -22.63
CA PRO A 229 -2.58 -31.01 -23.42
C PRO A 229 -2.36 -29.51 -23.18
N ALA A 230 -1.14 -29.17 -22.76
CA ALA A 230 -0.67 -27.81 -22.59
C ALA A 230 -0.43 -27.16 -23.96
N SER A 231 -1.29 -26.24 -24.36
CA SER A 231 -0.93 -25.11 -25.23
C SER A 231 -2.10 -24.15 -25.29
N GLN A 232 -1.94 -22.92 -24.77
CA GLN A 232 -2.29 -21.66 -25.45
C GLN A 232 -1.64 -20.47 -24.72
N PRO A 233 -1.24 -19.40 -25.43
CA PRO A 233 -0.55 -18.25 -24.84
C PRO A 233 -1.50 -17.39 -24.00
N GLN A 234 -1.06 -17.01 -22.80
CA GLN A 234 -1.77 -16.09 -21.91
C GLN A 234 -1.82 -14.68 -22.49
N TYR A 235 -2.94 -14.31 -23.12
CA TYR A 235 -3.39 -12.93 -23.21
C TYR A 235 -4.52 -12.74 -22.18
N ALA A 236 -4.17 -12.15 -21.03
CA ALA A 236 -5.07 -12.00 -19.90
C ALA A 236 -6.08 -10.88 -20.14
N ASN A 237 -7.26 -11.24 -20.63
CA ASN A 237 -8.47 -10.46 -20.41
C ASN A 237 -9.00 -10.80 -19.00
N PRO A 238 -9.04 -9.85 -18.03
CA PRO A 238 -9.41 -10.14 -16.63
C PRO A 238 -10.80 -10.76 -16.45
N GLN A 239 -11.73 -10.52 -17.39
CA GLN A 239 -13.05 -11.16 -17.34
C GLN A 239 -13.01 -12.64 -17.74
N PHE A 240 -12.11 -13.01 -18.64
CA PHE A 240 -11.92 -14.41 -19.06
C PHE A 240 -11.33 -15.26 -17.94
N SER A 241 -10.48 -14.69 -17.08
CA SER A 241 -9.91 -15.43 -15.95
C SER A 241 -10.95 -15.73 -14.86
N LEU A 242 -11.82 -14.77 -14.51
CA LEU A 242 -12.82 -14.98 -13.46
C LEU A 242 -13.89 -15.98 -13.89
N GLN A 243 -14.38 -15.92 -15.13
CA GLN A 243 -15.36 -16.88 -15.64
C GLN A 243 -14.80 -18.31 -15.62
N GLN A 244 -13.58 -18.51 -16.09
CA GLN A 244 -12.93 -19.82 -16.09
C GLN A 244 -12.70 -20.35 -14.67
N GLU A 245 -12.28 -19.48 -13.74
CA GLU A 245 -12.09 -19.81 -12.33
C GLU A 245 -13.40 -20.28 -11.68
N VAL A 246 -14.49 -19.51 -11.84
CA VAL A 246 -15.81 -19.85 -11.31
C VAL A 246 -16.33 -21.17 -11.88
N ILE A 247 -16.19 -21.40 -13.20
CA ILE A 247 -16.61 -22.66 -13.83
C ILE A 247 -15.81 -23.84 -13.28
N SER A 248 -14.48 -23.70 -13.17
CA SER A 248 -13.60 -24.74 -12.64
C SER A 248 -13.94 -25.10 -11.19
N MET A 249 -14.17 -24.09 -10.34
CA MET A 249 -14.53 -24.30 -8.94
C MET A 249 -15.91 -24.94 -8.78
N LEU A 250 -16.90 -24.55 -9.59
CA LEU A 250 -18.23 -25.17 -9.59
C LEU A 250 -18.18 -26.63 -10.04
N TYR A 251 -17.42 -26.92 -11.10
CA TYR A 251 -17.22 -28.29 -11.56
C TYR A 251 -16.57 -29.16 -10.46
N LYS A 252 -15.55 -28.63 -9.78
CA LYS A 252 -14.92 -29.31 -8.64
C LYS A 252 -15.92 -29.58 -7.51
N ALA A 253 -16.79 -28.61 -7.17
CA ALA A 253 -17.83 -28.78 -6.16
C ALA A 253 -18.83 -29.89 -6.54
N GLN A 254 -19.28 -29.91 -7.79
CA GLN A 254 -20.17 -30.95 -8.32
C GLN A 254 -19.53 -32.34 -8.31
N VAL A 255 -18.24 -32.45 -8.65
CA VAL A 255 -17.52 -33.72 -8.57
C VAL A 255 -17.44 -34.24 -7.13
N MET A 256 -17.15 -33.37 -6.17
CA MET A 256 -17.13 -33.73 -4.75
C MET A 256 -18.50 -34.19 -4.26
N GLU A 257 -19.56 -33.49 -4.67
CA GLU A 257 -20.95 -33.83 -4.37
C GLU A 257 -21.29 -35.22 -4.90
N ASN A 258 -21.01 -35.49 -6.18
CA ASN A 258 -21.29 -36.78 -6.83
C ASN A 258 -20.49 -37.95 -6.22
N GLN A 259 -19.36 -37.66 -5.59
CA GLN A 259 -18.54 -38.65 -4.86
C GLN A 259 -19.03 -38.88 -3.42
N GLY A 260 -20.10 -38.22 -2.97
CA GLY A 260 -20.58 -38.29 -1.59
C GLY A 260 -19.69 -37.55 -0.59
N ARG A 261 -18.76 -36.73 -1.07
CA ARG A 261 -17.84 -35.91 -0.24
C ARG A 261 -18.53 -34.60 0.15
N ILE A 262 -19.60 -34.73 0.91
CA ILE A 262 -20.56 -33.66 1.19
C ILE A 262 -19.92 -32.44 1.89
N PRO A 263 -19.11 -32.59 2.95
CA PRO A 263 -18.46 -31.45 3.59
C PRO A 263 -17.54 -30.66 2.65
N GLU A 264 -16.79 -31.36 1.79
CA GLU A 264 -15.90 -30.71 0.82
C GLU A 264 -16.68 -30.04 -0.31
N ALA A 265 -17.77 -30.65 -0.78
CA ALA A 265 -18.68 -30.03 -1.74
C ALA A 265 -19.29 -28.74 -1.18
N MET A 266 -19.75 -28.76 0.08
CA MET A 266 -20.27 -27.57 0.78
C MET A 266 -19.24 -26.44 0.84
N GLN A 267 -18.01 -26.78 1.22
CA GLN A 267 -16.94 -25.79 1.27
C GLN A 267 -16.64 -25.23 -0.13
N ALA A 268 -16.55 -26.08 -1.15
CA ALA A 268 -16.27 -25.66 -2.52
C ALA A 268 -17.35 -24.73 -3.10
N TYR A 269 -18.64 -25.03 -2.90
CA TYR A 269 -19.73 -24.12 -3.28
C TYR A 269 -19.68 -22.80 -2.51
N TRP A 270 -19.38 -22.85 -1.21
CA TRP A 270 -19.26 -21.66 -0.39
C TRP A 270 -18.12 -20.74 -0.86
N ASP A 271 -16.97 -21.32 -1.21
CA ASP A 271 -15.82 -20.57 -1.73
C ASP A 271 -16.16 -19.85 -3.04
N VAL A 272 -16.94 -20.50 -3.93
CA VAL A 272 -17.47 -19.85 -5.14
C VAL A 272 -18.37 -18.66 -4.79
N ALA A 273 -19.29 -18.82 -3.85
CA ALA A 273 -20.17 -17.74 -3.42
C ALA A 273 -19.37 -16.55 -2.84
N ILE A 274 -18.37 -16.81 -1.99
CA ILE A 274 -17.50 -15.80 -1.39
C ILE A 274 -16.71 -15.04 -2.47
N LEU A 275 -16.10 -15.76 -3.43
CA LEU A 275 -15.39 -15.14 -4.55
C LEU A 275 -16.32 -14.20 -5.34
N LEU A 276 -17.52 -14.67 -5.69
CA LEU A 276 -18.47 -13.89 -6.46
C LEU A 276 -18.99 -12.66 -5.70
N VAL A 277 -19.28 -12.77 -4.39
CA VAL A 277 -19.65 -11.61 -3.56
C VAL A 277 -18.52 -10.59 -3.53
N LYS A 278 -17.27 -11.03 -3.34
CA LYS A 278 -16.09 -10.16 -3.33
C LYS A 278 -15.96 -9.37 -4.64
N GLU A 279 -16.00 -10.06 -5.78
CA GLU A 279 -15.84 -9.41 -7.09
C GLU A 279 -17.01 -8.47 -7.41
N ALA A 280 -18.26 -8.88 -7.10
CA ALA A 280 -19.44 -8.03 -7.29
C ALA A 280 -19.39 -6.76 -6.42
N SER A 281 -18.88 -6.89 -5.19
CA SER A 281 -18.73 -5.78 -4.25
C SER A 281 -17.64 -4.81 -4.71
N ILE A 282 -16.47 -5.32 -5.14
CA ILE A 282 -15.37 -4.49 -5.65
C ILE A 282 -15.85 -3.65 -6.83
N LYS A 283 -16.62 -4.26 -7.75
CA LYS A 283 -17.23 -3.57 -8.90
C LYS A 283 -18.24 -2.49 -8.48
N SER A 284 -18.78 -2.58 -7.27
CA SER A 284 -19.69 -1.61 -6.66
C SER A 284 -18.99 -0.61 -5.72
N GLY A 285 -17.65 -0.66 -5.61
CA GLY A 285 -16.87 0.26 -4.79
C GLY A 285 -16.71 -0.15 -3.32
N PHE A 286 -17.04 -1.39 -2.96
CA PHE A 286 -16.92 -1.91 -1.60
C PHE A 286 -16.05 -3.17 -1.57
N MET A 287 -15.04 -3.23 -0.69
CA MET A 287 -14.13 -4.38 -0.60
C MET A 287 -14.37 -5.15 0.70
N PRO A 288 -15.07 -6.31 0.67
CA PRO A 288 -15.34 -7.08 1.87
C PRO A 288 -14.09 -7.82 2.33
N ILE A 289 -13.87 -7.90 3.65
CA ILE A 289 -12.68 -8.55 4.21
C ILE A 289 -12.99 -9.49 5.37
N THR A 290 -13.80 -9.05 6.32
CA THR A 290 -14.31 -9.88 7.41
C THR A 290 -15.61 -10.55 6.99
N LEU A 291 -16.01 -11.61 7.69
CA LEU A 291 -17.32 -12.23 7.47
C LEU A 291 -18.47 -11.20 7.57
N GLN A 292 -18.39 -10.27 8.53
CA GLN A 292 -19.37 -9.19 8.67
C GLN A 292 -19.38 -8.26 7.45
N ASP A 293 -18.21 -7.97 6.86
CA ASP A 293 -18.15 -7.19 5.63
C ASP A 293 -18.80 -7.93 4.46
N TYR A 294 -18.70 -9.26 4.40
CA TYR A 294 -19.44 -10.04 3.39
C TYR A 294 -20.95 -9.90 3.58
N PHE A 295 -21.46 -9.94 4.82
CA PHE A 295 -22.87 -9.66 5.10
C PHE A 295 -23.28 -8.23 4.70
N ASN A 296 -22.43 -7.24 4.98
CA ASN A 296 -22.69 -5.85 4.57
C ASN A 296 -22.67 -5.72 3.03
N ALA A 297 -21.74 -6.40 2.37
CA ALA A 297 -21.62 -6.47 0.92
C ALA A 297 -22.89 -7.03 0.26
N VAL A 298 -23.37 -8.20 0.69
CA VAL A 298 -24.62 -8.76 0.13
C VAL A 298 -25.85 -7.92 0.45
N ASN A 299 -25.89 -7.20 1.58
CA ASN A 299 -26.94 -6.20 1.84
C ASN A 299 -26.93 -5.06 0.81
N LEU A 300 -25.76 -4.48 0.53
CA LEU A 300 -25.62 -3.41 -0.46
C LEU A 300 -25.93 -3.90 -1.89
N LEU A 301 -25.43 -5.08 -2.25
CA LEU A 301 -25.74 -5.71 -3.54
C LEU A 301 -27.24 -6.05 -3.63
N GLY A 302 -27.86 -6.44 -2.52
CA GLY A 302 -29.28 -6.77 -2.47
C GLY A 302 -30.18 -5.56 -2.70
N GLN A 303 -29.84 -4.42 -2.08
CA GLN A 303 -30.52 -3.15 -2.31
C GLN A 303 -30.41 -2.68 -3.77
N LYS A 304 -29.28 -2.96 -4.43
CA LYS A 304 -28.98 -2.46 -5.77
C LYS A 304 -29.46 -3.36 -6.90
N PHE A 305 -29.43 -4.68 -6.71
CA PHE A 305 -29.65 -5.65 -7.79
C PHE A 305 -30.75 -6.66 -7.49
N TYR A 306 -30.67 -7.36 -6.36
CA TYR A 306 -31.54 -8.50 -6.04
C TYR A 306 -31.86 -8.56 -4.53
N PRO A 307 -33.05 -8.11 -4.09
CA PRO A 307 -33.41 -7.98 -2.66
C PRO A 307 -33.23 -9.25 -1.82
N GLU A 308 -33.27 -10.43 -2.43
CA GLU A 308 -33.12 -11.74 -1.81
C GLU A 308 -31.68 -12.15 -1.48
N LEU A 309 -30.65 -11.44 -1.99
CA LEU A 309 -29.24 -11.80 -1.75
C LEU A 309 -28.87 -11.95 -0.27
N PRO A 310 -29.29 -11.06 0.65
CA PRO A 310 -28.96 -11.20 2.07
C PRO A 310 -29.54 -12.46 2.69
N THR A 311 -30.80 -12.77 2.36
CA THR A 311 -31.49 -13.96 2.85
C THR A 311 -30.83 -15.24 2.33
N LEU A 312 -30.46 -15.28 1.05
CA LEU A 312 -29.76 -16.42 0.46
C LEU A 312 -28.36 -16.61 1.08
N PHE A 313 -27.62 -15.53 1.29
CA PHE A 313 -26.29 -15.60 1.90
C PHE A 313 -26.33 -16.05 3.36
N GLN A 314 -27.25 -15.49 4.16
CA GLN A 314 -27.46 -15.90 5.55
C GLN A 314 -27.94 -17.35 5.66
N GLY A 315 -28.90 -17.74 4.81
CA GLY A 315 -29.40 -19.12 4.75
C GLY A 315 -28.28 -20.11 4.43
N ALA A 316 -27.49 -19.83 3.40
CA ALA A 316 -26.33 -20.66 3.07
C ALA A 316 -25.31 -20.72 4.22
N TYR A 317 -24.99 -19.60 4.87
CA TYR A 317 -24.06 -19.60 6.00
C TYR A 317 -24.55 -20.45 7.19
N ASN A 318 -25.84 -20.31 7.55
CA ASN A 318 -26.44 -21.04 8.66
C ASN A 318 -26.51 -22.55 8.37
N SER A 319 -27.04 -22.93 7.20
CA SER A 319 -27.14 -24.34 6.81
C SER A 319 -25.76 -24.99 6.64
N LYS A 320 -24.75 -24.23 6.19
CA LYS A 320 -23.36 -24.69 6.16
C LYS A 320 -22.84 -25.01 7.56
N SER A 321 -23.07 -24.11 8.51
CA SER A 321 -22.63 -24.26 9.90
C SER A 321 -23.31 -25.43 10.61
N ASN A 322 -24.54 -25.73 10.21
CA ASN A 322 -25.33 -26.85 10.73
C ASN A 322 -25.06 -28.19 10.01
N GLY A 323 -24.24 -28.20 8.95
CA GLY A 323 -23.96 -29.40 8.16
C GLY A 323 -25.14 -29.92 7.33
N ASN A 324 -26.19 -29.11 7.11
CA ASN A 324 -27.37 -29.50 6.33
C ASN A 324 -27.13 -29.20 4.84
N PHE A 325 -26.70 -30.22 4.08
CA PHE A 325 -26.30 -30.04 2.68
C PHE A 325 -27.45 -29.63 1.76
N GLU A 326 -28.60 -30.28 1.84
CA GLU A 326 -29.72 -30.02 0.94
C GLU A 326 -30.26 -28.60 1.13
N GLU A 327 -30.40 -28.17 2.39
CA GLU A 327 -30.82 -26.81 2.71
C GLU A 327 -29.75 -25.79 2.28
N PHE A 328 -28.47 -26.06 2.55
CA PHE A 328 -27.36 -25.25 2.07
C PHE A 328 -27.38 -25.07 0.55
N LYS A 329 -27.56 -26.16 -0.19
CA LYS A 329 -27.63 -26.18 -1.65
C LYS A 329 -28.80 -25.35 -2.16
N GLY A 330 -29.95 -25.45 -1.49
CA GLY A 330 -31.14 -24.65 -1.75
C GLY A 330 -30.91 -23.14 -1.65
N TYR A 331 -29.99 -22.68 -0.80
CA TYR A 331 -29.62 -21.27 -0.68
C TYR A 331 -28.43 -20.85 -1.58
N VAL A 332 -27.37 -21.66 -1.63
CA VAL A 332 -26.10 -21.26 -2.27
C VAL A 332 -26.17 -21.24 -3.80
N LEU A 333 -26.93 -22.14 -4.44
CA LEU A 333 -27.02 -22.17 -5.91
C LEU A 333 -27.79 -20.97 -6.47
N PRO A 334 -28.95 -20.56 -5.92
CA PRO A 334 -29.60 -19.31 -6.32
C PRO A 334 -28.73 -18.08 -6.06
N LEU A 335 -27.99 -18.06 -4.95
CA LEU A 335 -27.04 -17.00 -4.62
C LEU A 335 -25.96 -16.86 -5.71
N ILE A 336 -25.28 -17.96 -6.05
CA ILE A 336 -24.24 -18.01 -7.08
C ILE A 336 -24.80 -17.56 -8.43
N SER A 337 -25.98 -18.05 -8.83
CA SER A 337 -26.63 -17.68 -10.08
C SER A 337 -26.87 -16.17 -10.20
N LYS A 338 -27.37 -15.54 -9.14
CA LYS A 338 -27.61 -14.09 -9.10
C LYS A 338 -26.31 -13.29 -9.13
N LEU A 339 -25.29 -13.72 -8.40
CA LEU A 339 -23.99 -13.05 -8.40
C LEU A 339 -23.27 -13.17 -9.77
N LYS A 340 -23.37 -14.33 -10.44
CA LYS A 340 -22.90 -14.50 -11.82
C LYS A 340 -23.57 -13.49 -12.76
N SER A 341 -24.88 -13.30 -12.62
CA SER A 341 -25.64 -12.31 -13.40
C SER A 341 -25.15 -10.87 -13.19
N ILE A 342 -24.89 -10.44 -11.94
CA ILE A 342 -24.32 -9.11 -11.64
C ILE A 342 -22.96 -8.90 -12.33
N LEU A 343 -22.16 -9.97 -12.38
CA LEU A 343 -20.82 -9.94 -12.96
C LEU A 343 -20.79 -10.10 -14.48
N GLY A 344 -21.90 -10.51 -15.10
CA GLY A 344 -21.97 -10.81 -16.54
C GLY A 344 -21.32 -12.14 -16.90
N ILE A 345 -21.28 -13.10 -15.96
CA ILE A 345 -20.73 -14.45 -16.18
C ILE A 345 -21.86 -15.37 -16.65
N SER A 346 -21.77 -15.89 -17.87
CA SER A 346 -22.70 -16.88 -18.41
C SER A 346 -22.53 -18.25 -17.75
#